data_AF-A0AAJ2CCM2-F1
#
_entry.id   AF-A0AAJ2CCM2-F1
#
_cell.length_a   1.000
_cell.length_b   1.000
_cell.length_c   1.000
_cell.angle_alpha   90.00
_cell.angle_beta   90.00
_cell.angle_gamma   90.00
#
_symmetry.space_group_name_H-M   'P 1'
#
loop_
_entity.id
_entity.type
_entity.pdbx_description
1 polymer ?
#
loop_
_entity_poly.entity_id
_entity_poly.type
_entity_poly.pdbx_seq_one_letter_code
_entity_poly.pdbx_strand_id
1 'polypeptide(L)'
;MTKRSEVNEDRRAFALNRVFGSAPWLKPSDKTRHKVKVFKSGNSLAVRIPAGTKLVAGTEMDLVVEHGQFLCYEPANQPKRKFNIAKVAGSATDLQLIAPEDRLFEDRALLTGKADGHDGA
;
A
#
# COMPACT_ATOMS: atom_id res chain seq x y z
N MET A 1 10.38 -44.07 -1.56
CA MET A 1 9.47 -43.43 -0.58
C MET A 1 8.85 -42.20 -1.25
N THR A 2 8.06 -42.37 -2.33
CA THR A 2 7.83 -41.26 -3.28
C THR A 2 6.66 -41.52 -4.24
N LYS A 3 5.49 -41.91 -3.72
CA LYS A 3 4.24 -41.94 -4.53
C LYS A 3 3.02 -41.40 -3.77
N ARG A 4 3.04 -41.44 -2.43
CA ARG A 4 1.96 -40.89 -1.59
C ARG A 4 2.00 -39.37 -1.43
N SER A 5 3.16 -38.73 -1.66
CA SER A 5 3.33 -37.27 -1.56
C SER A 5 2.74 -36.54 -2.77
N GLU A 6 3.01 -37.03 -3.98
CA GLU A 6 2.50 -36.46 -5.24
C GLU A 6 0.96 -36.46 -5.28
N VAL A 7 0.35 -37.61 -4.92
CA VAL A 7 -1.11 -37.75 -4.86
C VAL A 7 -1.75 -36.81 -3.81
N ASN A 8 -1.01 -36.41 -2.77
CA ASN A 8 -1.49 -35.47 -1.76
C ASN A 8 -1.44 -34.03 -2.27
N GLU A 9 -0.38 -33.68 -3.01
CA GLU A 9 -0.19 -32.38 -3.65
C GLU A 9 -1.23 -32.14 -4.75
N ASP A 10 -1.50 -33.16 -5.58
CA ASP A 10 -2.55 -33.14 -6.58
C ASP A 10 -3.94 -32.97 -5.94
N ARG A 11 -4.23 -33.71 -4.86
CA ARG A 11 -5.51 -33.58 -4.13
C ARG A 11 -5.68 -32.20 -3.50
N ARG A 12 -4.61 -31.56 -3.02
CA ARG A 12 -4.62 -30.16 -2.55
C ARG A 12 -4.88 -29.18 -3.69
N ALA A 13 -4.24 -29.37 -4.84
CA ALA A 13 -4.47 -28.56 -6.04
C ALA A 13 -5.93 -28.67 -6.54
N PHE A 14 -6.49 -29.88 -6.57
CA PHE A 14 -7.88 -30.12 -6.96
C PHE A 14 -8.90 -29.55 -5.96
N ALA A 15 -8.62 -29.62 -4.65
CA ALA A 15 -9.49 -29.05 -3.62
C ALA A 15 -9.52 -27.51 -3.65
N LEU A 16 -8.37 -26.86 -3.91
CA LEU A 16 -8.28 -25.42 -4.10
C LEU A 16 -8.98 -24.97 -5.38
N ASN A 17 -8.85 -25.71 -6.49
CA ASN A 17 -9.51 -25.37 -7.76
C ASN A 17 -11.04 -25.40 -7.69
N ARG A 18 -11.65 -26.19 -6.79
CA ARG A 18 -13.11 -26.25 -6.64
C ARG A 18 -13.67 -25.07 -5.82
N VAL A 19 -12.87 -24.46 -4.95
CA VAL A 19 -13.26 -23.25 -4.19
C VAL A 19 -12.97 -21.98 -4.99
N PHE A 20 -11.93 -21.96 -5.83
CA PHE A 20 -11.57 -20.81 -6.66
C PHE A 20 -12.33 -20.71 -7.99
N GLY A 21 -13.10 -21.74 -8.38
CA GLY A 21 -13.95 -21.72 -9.57
C GLY A 21 -15.07 -20.67 -9.57
N SER A 22 -15.33 -19.99 -8.43
CA SER A 22 -16.34 -18.94 -8.31
C SER A 22 -15.81 -17.51 -8.39
N ALA A 23 -14.49 -17.30 -8.56
CA ALA A 23 -13.90 -15.96 -8.62
C ALA A 23 -12.75 -15.86 -9.65
N PRO A 24 -13.06 -15.87 -10.96
CA PRO A 24 -12.05 -15.82 -12.04
C PRO A 24 -11.20 -14.53 -12.05
N TRP A 25 -11.54 -13.53 -11.23
CA TRP A 25 -10.76 -12.30 -11.05
C TRP A 25 -9.65 -12.42 -9.98
N LEU A 26 -9.67 -13.45 -9.14
CA LEU A 26 -8.65 -13.66 -8.11
C LEU A 26 -7.52 -14.51 -8.71
N LYS A 27 -6.63 -13.88 -9.48
CA LYS A 27 -5.41 -14.56 -9.93
C LYS A 27 -4.51 -14.79 -8.70
N PRO A 28 -4.10 -16.03 -8.39
CA PRO A 28 -3.07 -16.27 -7.39
C PRO A 28 -1.84 -15.47 -7.79
N SER A 29 -1.34 -14.61 -6.90
CA SER A 29 -0.08 -13.92 -7.13
C SER A 29 1.01 -14.98 -7.25
N ASP A 30 1.55 -15.18 -8.45
CA ASP A 30 2.73 -16.00 -8.62
C ASP A 30 3.89 -15.35 -7.85
N LYS A 31 4.45 -16.09 -6.88
CA LYS A 31 5.49 -15.60 -5.97
C LYS A 31 6.78 -16.32 -6.27
N THR A 32 7.61 -15.73 -7.12
CA THR A 32 8.96 -16.23 -7.37
C THR A 32 9.90 -15.81 -6.25
N ARG A 33 10.50 -16.79 -5.55
CA ARG A 33 11.45 -16.54 -4.46
C ARG A 33 12.88 -16.72 -4.95
N HIS A 34 13.69 -15.67 -4.88
CA HIS A 34 15.11 -15.72 -5.19
C HIS A 34 15.96 -15.58 -3.92
N LYS A 35 16.95 -16.45 -3.74
CA LYS A 35 17.97 -16.31 -2.70
C LYS A 35 19.15 -15.53 -3.27
N VAL A 36 19.46 -14.38 -2.68
CA VAL A 36 20.54 -13.50 -3.10
C VAL A 36 21.42 -13.14 -1.90
N LYS A 37 22.70 -12.85 -2.16
CA LYS A 37 23.65 -12.40 -1.13
C LYS A 37 23.85 -10.89 -1.24
N VAL A 38 23.90 -10.23 -0.09
CA VAL A 38 24.30 -8.83 0.03
C VAL A 38 25.83 -8.74 -0.08
N PHE A 39 26.34 -7.74 -0.78
CA PHE A 39 27.77 -7.52 -0.93
C PHE A 39 28.11 -6.02 -0.84
N LYS A 40 29.38 -5.70 -0.55
CA LYS A 40 29.88 -4.32 -0.54
C LYS A 40 30.08 -3.82 -1.97
N SER A 41 29.63 -2.60 -2.24
CA SER A 41 29.85 -1.87 -3.48
C SER A 41 30.36 -0.47 -3.11
N GLY A 42 31.68 -0.29 -3.12
CA GLY A 42 32.32 0.89 -2.54
C GLY A 42 31.98 1.04 -1.05
N ASN A 43 31.48 2.22 -0.67
CA ASN A 43 31.08 2.53 0.70
C ASN A 43 29.68 2.03 1.08
N SER A 44 28.94 1.45 0.12
CA SER A 44 27.54 1.04 0.29
C SER A 44 27.35 -0.47 0.26
N LEU A 45 26.17 -0.93 0.65
CA LEU A 45 25.72 -2.31 0.46
C LEU A 45 24.84 -2.40 -0.79
N ALA A 46 24.98 -3.49 -1.53
CA ALA A 46 24.22 -3.77 -2.74
C ALA A 46 23.70 -5.21 -2.76
N VAL A 47 22.62 -5.42 -3.52
CA VAL A 47 22.01 -6.73 -3.76
C VAL A 47 21.90 -6.93 -5.27
N ARG A 48 22.18 -8.15 -5.75
CA ARG A 48 22.00 -8.49 -7.16
C ARG A 48 20.53 -8.76 -7.44
N ILE A 49 19.95 -8.02 -8.37
CA ILE A 49 18.59 -8.22 -8.84
C ILE A 49 18.64 -9.19 -10.04
N PRO A 50 17.95 -10.34 -10.00
CA PRO A 50 17.90 -11.28 -11.13
C PRO A 50 17.25 -10.66 -12.37
N ALA A 51 17.76 -11.05 -13.54
CA ALA A 51 17.15 -10.69 -14.82
C ALA A 51 15.70 -11.22 -14.91
N GLY A 52 14.81 -10.44 -15.54
CA GLY A 52 13.38 -10.75 -15.60
C GLY A 52 12.55 -10.11 -14.48
N THR A 53 13.20 -9.50 -13.48
CA THR A 53 12.51 -8.57 -12.58
C THR A 53 12.12 -7.30 -13.35
N LYS A 54 10.95 -6.72 -13.07
CA LYS A 54 10.48 -5.46 -13.71
C LYS A 54 11.25 -4.20 -13.27
N LEU A 55 12.40 -4.36 -12.61
CA LEU A 55 13.24 -3.26 -12.14
C LEU A 55 14.24 -2.89 -13.23
N VAL A 56 14.29 -1.60 -13.59
CA VAL A 56 15.18 -1.06 -14.61
C VAL A 56 16.35 -0.32 -13.94
N ALA A 57 17.56 -0.53 -14.44
CA ALA A 57 18.73 0.19 -13.95
C ALA A 57 18.54 1.71 -14.08
N GLY A 58 18.90 2.47 -13.03
CA GLY A 58 18.70 3.92 -12.96
C GLY A 58 17.34 4.38 -12.45
N THR A 59 16.45 3.45 -12.06
CA THR A 59 15.18 3.81 -11.42
C THR A 59 15.40 4.17 -9.94
N GLU A 60 14.91 5.34 -9.52
CA GLU A 60 14.91 5.76 -8.12
C GLU A 60 13.81 5.01 -7.34
N MET A 61 14.18 4.50 -6.17
CA MET A 61 13.32 3.68 -5.31
C MET A 61 13.52 4.11 -3.87
N ASP A 62 12.44 4.18 -3.11
CA ASP A 62 12.51 4.40 -1.69
C ASP A 62 12.77 3.07 -0.95
N LEU A 63 13.70 3.09 0.00
CA LEU A 63 13.98 1.95 0.87
C LEU A 63 13.35 2.21 2.25
N VAL A 64 12.22 1.56 2.51
CA VAL A 64 11.59 1.58 3.82
C VAL A 64 12.11 0.39 4.65
N VAL A 65 12.61 0.68 5.86
CA VAL A 65 13.12 -0.33 6.78
C VAL A 65 12.20 -0.39 7.99
N GLU A 66 11.37 -1.43 8.07
CA GLU A 66 10.48 -1.68 9.21
C GLU A 66 10.80 -3.02 9.87
N HIS A 67 10.87 -3.03 11.21
CA HIS A 67 11.02 -4.25 12.03
C HIS A 67 12.12 -5.24 11.61
N GLY A 68 13.21 -4.74 11.02
CA GLY A 68 14.32 -5.57 10.53
C GLY A 68 14.02 -6.34 9.24
N GLN A 69 12.86 -6.09 8.61
CA GLN A 69 12.48 -6.62 7.30
C GLN A 69 12.67 -5.55 6.23
N PHE A 70 13.66 -5.75 5.36
CA PHE A 70 14.05 -4.83 4.29
C PHE A 70 13.20 -5.01 3.03
N LEU A 71 11.87 -4.89 3.08
CA LEU A 71 11.07 -5.37 1.95
C LEU A 71 9.84 -4.53 1.66
N CYS A 72 10.05 -3.31 1.16
CA CYS A 72 9.26 -2.77 0.05
C CYS A 72 10.14 -1.83 -0.80
N TYR A 73 10.40 -2.22 -2.05
CA TYR A 73 10.88 -1.28 -3.06
C TYR A 73 9.65 -0.69 -3.72
N GLU A 74 9.35 0.55 -3.38
CA GLU A 74 8.30 1.30 -4.05
C GLU A 74 8.95 2.21 -5.10
N PRO A 75 8.41 2.28 -6.33
CA PRO A 75 8.83 3.29 -7.28
C PRO A 75 8.69 4.66 -6.63
N ALA A 76 9.77 5.45 -6.57
CA ALA A 76 9.77 6.75 -5.89
C ALA A 76 8.69 7.70 -6.46
N ASN A 77 8.34 7.51 -7.73
CA ASN A 77 7.25 8.23 -8.39
C ASN A 77 6.03 7.33 -8.61
N GLN A 78 5.45 6.81 -7.53
CA GLN A 78 4.09 6.30 -7.61
C GLN A 78 3.15 7.47 -7.89
N PRO A 79 2.27 7.38 -8.92
CA PRO A 79 1.27 8.40 -9.14
C PRO A 79 0.40 8.49 -7.88
N LYS A 80 0.41 9.66 -7.23
CA LYS A 80 -0.41 9.94 -6.04
C LYS A 80 -1.81 9.39 -6.27
N ARG A 81 -2.32 8.55 -5.35
CA ARG A 81 -3.67 7.98 -5.46
C ARG A 81 -4.65 9.15 -5.55
N LYS A 82 -5.13 9.44 -6.76
CA LYS A 82 -6.16 10.45 -6.97
C LYS A 82 -7.49 9.85 -6.54
N PHE A 83 -8.21 10.58 -5.70
CA PHE A 83 -9.60 10.27 -5.41
C PHE A 83 -10.40 10.34 -6.71
N ASN A 84 -11.06 9.24 -7.08
CA ASN A 84 -11.86 9.20 -8.30
C ASN A 84 -13.25 9.80 -8.01
N ILE A 85 -13.39 11.10 -8.24
CA ILE A 85 -14.65 11.82 -8.00
C ILE A 85 -15.82 11.26 -8.80
N ALA A 86 -15.59 10.75 -10.02
CA ALA A 86 -16.64 10.17 -10.85
C ALA A 86 -17.28 8.91 -10.23
N LYS A 87 -16.56 8.21 -9.34
CA LYS A 87 -17.10 7.06 -8.60
C LYS A 87 -17.95 7.46 -7.40
N VAL A 88 -17.79 8.68 -6.89
CA VAL A 88 -18.39 9.14 -5.63
C VAL A 88 -19.42 10.25 -5.86
N ALA A 89 -19.36 10.94 -7.00
CA ALA A 89 -20.38 11.89 -7.41
C ALA A 89 -21.76 11.20 -7.42
N GLY A 90 -22.71 11.76 -6.66
CA GLY A 90 -24.06 11.22 -6.52
C GLY A 90 -24.21 10.06 -5.52
N SER A 91 -23.13 9.62 -4.86
CA SER A 91 -23.21 8.56 -3.82
C SER A 91 -23.86 9.04 -2.52
N ALA A 92 -23.81 10.34 -2.26
CA ALA A 92 -24.40 10.95 -1.09
C ALA A 92 -25.81 11.47 -1.45
N THR A 93 -26.75 10.54 -1.52
CA THR A 93 -28.14 10.76 -1.96
C THR A 93 -29.01 11.43 -0.90
N ASP A 94 -28.68 11.24 0.38
CA ASP A 94 -29.46 11.75 1.52
C ASP A 94 -28.87 13.02 2.15
N LEU A 95 -27.94 13.70 1.46
CA LEU A 95 -27.42 14.98 1.94
C LEU A 95 -28.48 16.07 1.81
N GLN A 96 -28.86 16.65 2.94
CA GLN A 96 -29.78 17.79 3.01
C GLN A 96 -29.00 19.07 3.30
N LEU A 97 -29.48 20.18 2.74
CA LEU A 97 -28.95 21.50 3.08
C LEU A 97 -29.27 21.81 4.53
N ILE A 98 -28.23 22.08 5.33
CA ILE A 98 -28.39 22.55 6.70
C ILE A 98 -28.94 23.97 6.73
N ALA A 99 -29.83 24.26 7.69
CA ALA A 99 -30.44 25.57 7.84
C ALA A 99 -29.36 26.62 8.20
N PRO A 100 -29.53 27.90 7.84
CA PRO A 100 -28.53 28.93 8.14
C PRO A 100 -28.16 29.03 9.62
N GLU A 101 -29.12 28.77 10.52
CA GLU A 101 -28.92 28.82 11.96
C GLU A 101 -27.97 27.71 12.45
N ASP A 102 -28.02 26.53 11.85
CA ASP A 102 -27.18 25.37 12.19
C ASP A 102 -25.73 25.51 11.69
N ARG A 103 -25.44 26.54 10.87
CA ARG A 103 -24.08 26.83 10.38
C ARG A 103 -23.29 27.71 11.33
N LEU A 104 -23.94 28.24 12.37
CA LEU A 104 -23.30 29.09 13.37
C LEU A 104 -22.51 28.21 14.33
N PHE A 105 -21.20 28.42 14.37
CA PHE A 105 -20.34 27.84 15.39
C PHE A 105 -20.27 28.79 16.58
N GLU A 106 -20.30 28.25 17.80
CA GLU A 106 -20.01 29.03 18.99
C GLU A 106 -18.57 29.55 18.97
N ASP A 107 -18.38 30.80 19.39
CA ASP A 107 -17.05 31.37 19.56
C ASP A 107 -16.27 30.56 20.60
N ARG A 108 -15.16 29.96 20.15
CA ARG A 108 -14.26 29.19 21.00
C ARG A 108 -12.82 29.63 20.76
N ALA A 109 -12.03 29.68 21.82
CA ALA A 109 -10.60 29.93 21.71
C ALA A 109 -9.94 28.84 20.85
N LEU A 110 -9.36 29.24 19.71
CA LEU A 110 -8.61 28.34 18.85
C LEU A 110 -7.23 28.08 19.46
N LEU A 111 -6.77 26.83 19.38
CA LEU A 111 -5.48 26.41 19.94
C LEU A 111 -4.27 27.17 19.35
N THR A 112 -4.44 27.81 18.20
CA THR A 112 -3.40 28.56 17.49
C THR A 112 -3.27 30.03 17.93
N GLY A 113 -4.06 30.48 18.90
CA GLY A 113 -3.97 31.81 19.50
C GLY A 113 -3.59 31.70 20.97
N LYS A 114 -2.32 31.40 21.27
CA LYS A 114 -1.79 31.67 22.60
C LYS A 114 -1.84 33.18 22.77
N ALA A 115 -2.61 33.64 23.75
CA ALA A 115 -2.71 35.05 24.12
C ALA A 115 -1.34 35.54 24.54
N ASP A 116 -0.67 36.29 23.66
CA ASP A 116 0.40 37.18 24.05
C ASP A 116 -0.28 38.45 24.58
N GLY A 117 -0.18 38.61 25.90
CA GLY A 117 -0.83 39.69 26.61
C GLY A 117 -0.17 41.05 26.42
N HIS A 118 -0.89 42.05 26.94
CA HIS A 118 -0.38 43.32 27.42
C HIS A 118 -0.01 44.39 26.37
N ASP A 119 -1.03 44.97 25.73
CA ASP A 119 -0.90 46.29 25.12
C ASP A 119 -1.42 47.35 26.10
N GLY A 120 -0.48 48.08 26.69
CA GLY A 120 -0.73 49.10 27.69
C GLY A 120 -1.33 50.39 27.10
N ALA A 121 -2.18 51.03 27.91
CA ALA A 121 -2.39 52.47 28.01
C ALA A 121 -2.89 52.79 29.41
#